data_AF-A0A7X8DSV2-F1
#
_entry.id   AF-A0A7X8DSV2-F1
#
_cell.length_a   1.000
_cell.length_b   1.000
_cell.length_c   1.000
_cell.angle_alpha   90.00
_cell.angle_beta   90.00
_cell.angle_gamma   90.00
#
_symmetry.space_group_name_H-M   'P 1'
#
loop_
_entity.id
_entity.type
_entity.pdbx_description
1 polymer ?
#
loop_
_entity_poly.entity_id
_entity_poly.type
_entity_poly.pdbx_seq_one_letter_code
_entity_poly.pdbx_strand_id
1 'polypeptide(L)'
;MDKKILFSASYYTQKYYSNPEFNAIPASIRNEIKEICISMAEKLHGIFTMGFYENGEIFFEVRSEESDYDFDEIGVPLEIKKIESEKKELLKALKLWYKIFMTKEGQTIIEKIENREINLEN
;
A
#
# COMPACT_ATOMS: atom_id res chain seq x y z
N MET A 1 -10.28 12.99 0.36
CA MET A 1 -8.83 12.72 0.36
C MET A 1 -8.56 11.81 -0.81
N ASP A 2 -7.69 12.22 -1.71
CA ASP A 2 -7.40 11.43 -2.89
C ASP A 2 -6.60 10.17 -2.50
N LYS A 3 -6.93 9.05 -3.16
CA LYS A 3 -6.36 7.73 -2.92
C LYS A 3 -5.49 7.35 -4.10
N LYS A 4 -4.25 6.93 -3.83
CA LYS A 4 -3.39 6.26 -4.80
C LYS A 4 -3.35 4.77 -4.50
N ILE A 5 -3.89 3.96 -5.40
CA ILE A 5 -3.85 2.50 -5.29
C ILE A 5 -2.42 2.03 -5.50
N LEU A 6 -1.88 1.26 -4.56
CA LEU A 6 -0.60 0.57 -4.69
C LEU A 6 -0.83 -0.79 -5.34
N PHE A 7 -1.76 -1.56 -4.77
CA PHE A 7 -2.08 -2.91 -5.20
C PHE A 7 -3.55 -3.23 -4.92
N SER A 8 -4.17 -4.00 -5.81
CA SER A 8 -5.54 -4.51 -5.65
C SER A 8 -5.63 -5.94 -6.18
N ALA A 9 -6.32 -6.82 -5.45
CA ALA A 9 -6.58 -8.20 -5.85
C ALA A 9 -8.08 -8.51 -5.73
N SER A 10 -8.61 -9.31 -6.64
CA SER A 10 -10.03 -9.66 -6.71
C SER A 10 -10.20 -11.17 -6.68
N TYR A 11 -10.92 -11.65 -5.67
CA TYR A 11 -11.38 -13.05 -5.59
C TYR A 11 -12.27 -13.42 -6.78
N TYR A 12 -13.23 -12.56 -7.15
CA TYR A 12 -14.21 -12.83 -8.21
C TYR A 12 -13.57 -13.03 -9.59
N THR A 13 -12.60 -12.18 -9.94
CA THR A 13 -11.99 -12.19 -11.27
C THR A 13 -10.69 -13.00 -11.35
N GLN A 14 -10.16 -13.42 -10.20
CA GLN A 14 -8.85 -14.09 -10.10
C GLN A 14 -7.73 -13.27 -10.77
N LYS A 15 -7.81 -11.95 -10.66
CA LYS A 15 -6.86 -10.98 -11.23
C LYS A 15 -6.37 -10.01 -10.16
N TYR A 16 -5.24 -9.37 -10.46
CA TYR A 16 -4.69 -8.30 -9.64
C TYR A 16 -4.22 -7.11 -10.49
N TYR A 17 -4.18 -5.95 -9.87
CA TYR A 17 -3.58 -4.72 -10.37
C TYR A 17 -2.42 -4.30 -9.45
N SER A 18 -1.30 -3.95 -10.06
CA SER A 18 -0.13 -3.37 -9.39
C SER A 18 0.17 -2.04 -10.07
N ASN A 19 0.21 -0.95 -9.31
CA ASN A 19 0.39 0.38 -9.89
C ASN A 19 1.87 0.64 -10.25
N PRO A 20 2.19 0.91 -11.54
CA PRO A 20 3.56 1.16 -11.97
C PRO A 20 4.25 2.37 -11.34
N GLU A 21 3.51 3.35 -10.80
CA GLU A 21 4.08 4.49 -10.07
C GLU A 21 4.95 4.04 -8.88
N PHE A 22 4.71 2.85 -8.35
CA PHE A 22 5.42 2.30 -7.19
C PHE A 22 6.50 1.29 -7.57
N ASN A 23 6.93 1.26 -8.83
CA ASN A 23 8.01 0.38 -9.31
C ASN A 23 9.39 0.70 -8.72
N ALA A 24 9.54 1.80 -8.00
CA ALA A 24 10.75 2.11 -7.23
C ALA A 24 10.80 1.38 -5.86
N ILE A 25 9.68 0.85 -5.35
CA ILE A 25 9.67 0.00 -4.15
C ILE A 25 10.40 -1.32 -4.47
N PRO A 26 11.31 -1.82 -3.61
CA PRO A 26 12.03 -3.06 -3.87
C PRO A 26 11.13 -4.26 -4.22
N ALA A 27 11.57 -5.10 -5.15
CA ALA A 27 10.76 -6.22 -5.65
C ALA A 27 10.33 -7.20 -4.55
N SER A 28 11.17 -7.47 -3.54
CA SER A 28 10.84 -8.30 -2.38
C SER A 28 9.63 -7.75 -1.61
N ILE A 29 9.63 -6.44 -1.36
CA ILE A 29 8.55 -5.75 -0.66
C ILE A 29 7.27 -5.74 -1.49
N ARG A 30 7.37 -5.49 -2.81
CA ARG A 30 6.20 -5.57 -3.70
C ARG A 30 5.61 -6.98 -3.76
N ASN A 31 6.45 -8.01 -3.74
CA ASN A 31 6.00 -9.40 -3.71
C ASN A 31 5.28 -9.73 -2.41
N GLU A 32 5.81 -9.29 -1.26
CA GLU A 32 5.13 -9.44 0.03
C GLU A 32 3.76 -8.75 0.05
N ILE A 33 3.65 -7.52 -0.48
CA ILE A 33 2.37 -6.79 -0.59
C ILE A 33 1.39 -7.52 -1.51
N LYS A 34 1.88 -8.03 -2.65
CA LYS A 34 1.08 -8.85 -3.57
C LYS A 34 0.51 -10.09 -2.87
N GLU A 35 1.34 -10.82 -2.13
CA GLU A 35 0.92 -12.00 -1.38
C GLU A 35 -0.14 -11.66 -0.33
N ILE A 36 0.03 -10.56 0.41
CA ILE A 36 -0.97 -10.07 1.37
C ILE A 36 -2.30 -9.79 0.66
N CYS A 37 -2.28 -9.01 -0.42
CA CYS A 37 -3.51 -8.60 -1.10
C CYS A 37 -4.27 -9.80 -1.69
N ILE A 38 -3.56 -10.74 -2.32
CA ILE A 38 -4.17 -11.96 -2.87
C ILE A 38 -4.75 -12.81 -1.73
N SER A 39 -3.99 -13.05 -0.67
CA SER A 39 -4.42 -13.84 0.48
C SER A 39 -5.66 -13.24 1.16
N MET A 40 -5.72 -11.91 1.29
CA MET A 40 -6.88 -11.23 1.88
C MET A 40 -8.10 -11.22 0.98
N ALA A 41 -7.92 -11.05 -0.34
CA ALA A 41 -9.02 -11.17 -1.29
C ALA A 41 -9.67 -12.56 -1.21
N GLU A 42 -8.85 -13.62 -1.21
CA GLU A 42 -9.32 -15.00 -1.06
C GLU A 42 -10.01 -15.24 0.29
N LYS A 43 -9.38 -14.81 1.39
CA LYS A 43 -9.90 -15.05 2.75
C LYS A 43 -11.23 -14.35 3.03
N LEU A 44 -11.42 -13.16 2.47
CA LEU A 44 -12.60 -12.33 2.70
C LEU A 44 -13.65 -12.47 1.59
N HIS A 45 -13.41 -13.36 0.62
CA HIS A 45 -14.20 -13.54 -0.60
C HIS A 45 -14.54 -12.20 -1.28
N GLY A 46 -13.54 -11.34 -1.47
CA GLY A 46 -13.78 -9.97 -1.92
C GLY A 46 -12.67 -9.37 -2.77
N ILE A 47 -12.78 -8.07 -3.01
CA ILE A 47 -11.75 -7.26 -3.65
C ILE A 47 -10.98 -6.53 -2.55
N PHE A 48 -9.74 -6.94 -2.32
CA PHE A 48 -8.85 -6.30 -1.36
C PHE A 48 -7.95 -5.28 -2.06
N THR A 49 -7.94 -4.05 -1.56
CA THR A 49 -7.15 -2.94 -2.10
C THR A 49 -6.33 -2.30 -0.99
N MET A 50 -5.04 -2.08 -1.27
CA MET A 50 -4.12 -1.35 -0.43
C MET A 50 -3.55 -0.16 -1.21
N GLY A 51 -3.37 0.97 -0.53
CA GLY A 51 -2.78 2.15 -1.13
C GLY A 51 -2.44 3.22 -0.12
N PHE A 52 -2.23 4.43 -0.63
CA PHE A 52 -1.88 5.60 0.16
C PHE A 52 -2.91 6.70 -0.04
N TYR A 53 -3.20 7.43 1.05
CA TYR A 53 -3.73 8.77 0.97
C TYR A 53 -2.62 9.76 0.59
N GLU A 54 -2.97 10.94 0.10
CA GLU A 54 -1.98 11.98 -0.28
C GLU A 54 -1.02 12.36 0.85
N ASN A 55 -1.44 12.27 2.12
CA ASN A 55 -0.61 12.54 3.29
C ASN A 55 0.37 11.38 3.63
N GLY A 56 0.37 10.31 2.84
CA GLY A 56 1.22 9.13 3.02
C GLY A 56 0.71 8.13 4.06
N GLU A 57 -0.47 8.34 4.64
CA GLU A 57 -1.13 7.30 5.43
C GLU A 57 -1.61 6.17 4.52
N ILE A 58 -1.48 4.94 5.00
CA ILE A 58 -1.91 3.74 4.28
C ILE A 58 -3.39 3.53 4.52
N PHE A 59 -4.10 3.11 3.49
CA PHE A 59 -5.45 2.60 3.60
C PHE A 59 -5.54 1.15 3.15
N PHE A 60 -6.48 0.44 3.75
CA PHE A 60 -6.99 -0.84 3.31
C PHE A 60 -8.47 -0.68 3.00
N GLU A 61 -8.91 -1.30 1.92
CA GLU A 61 -10.29 -1.27 1.50
C GLU A 61 -10.67 -2.65 0.99
N VAL A 62 -11.78 -3.17 1.49
CA VAL A 62 -12.34 -4.44 1.04
C VAL A 62 -13.74 -4.16 0.53
N ARG A 63 -14.02 -4.60 -0.69
CA ARG A 63 -15.34 -4.44 -1.33
C ARG A 63 -15.83 -5.80 -1.80
N SER A 64 -17.11 -6.05 -1.64
CA SER A 64 -17.81 -7.14 -2.33
C SER A 64 -18.35 -6.68 -3.68
N GLU A 65 -18.71 -7.63 -4.53
CA GLU A 65 -19.67 -7.36 -5.61
C GLU A 65 -21.09 -7.31 -5.03
N GLU A 66 -21.98 -6.49 -5.61
CA GLU A 66 -23.32 -6.16 -5.05
C GLU A 66 -24.24 -7.38 -4.82
N SER A 67 -23.89 -8.54 -5.35
CA SER A 67 -24.68 -9.78 -5.30
C SER A 67 -24.06 -10.90 -4.45
N ASP A 68 -23.01 -10.59 -3.69
CA ASP A 68 -22.29 -11.60 -2.91
C ASP A 68 -22.82 -11.75 -1.47
N TYR A 69 -23.38 -12.93 -1.18
CA TYR A 69 -23.84 -13.33 0.15
C TYR A 69 -22.73 -14.01 0.99
N ASP A 70 -21.61 -14.41 0.37
CA ASP A 70 -20.48 -15.10 1.00
C ASP A 70 -19.38 -14.12 1.47
N PHE A 71 -19.60 -12.81 1.30
CA PHE A 71 -18.70 -11.75 1.77
C PHE A 71 -18.66 -11.68 3.30
N ASP A 72 -17.47 -11.85 3.89
CA ASP A 72 -17.28 -11.80 5.34
C ASP A 72 -17.08 -10.36 5.85
N GLU A 73 -18.18 -9.59 5.90
CA GLU A 73 -18.17 -8.19 6.37
C GLU A 73 -17.65 -8.04 7.81
N ILE A 74 -17.87 -9.05 8.66
CA ILE A 74 -17.44 -9.07 10.06
C ILE A 74 -15.94 -9.35 10.17
N GLY A 75 -15.41 -10.23 9.33
CA GLY A 75 -14.00 -10.59 9.26
C GLY A 75 -13.11 -9.46 8.77
N VAL A 76 -13.61 -8.59 7.88
CA VAL A 76 -12.83 -7.46 7.32
C VAL A 76 -12.11 -6.62 8.39
N PRO A 77 -12.79 -6.02 9.38
CA PRO A 77 -12.12 -5.18 10.38
C PRO A 77 -11.15 -5.97 11.28
N LEU A 78 -11.37 -7.28 11.48
CA LEU A 78 -10.48 -8.14 12.25
C LEU A 78 -9.18 -8.43 11.50
N GLU A 79 -9.29 -8.76 10.21
CA GLU A 79 -8.12 -9.02 9.36
C GLU A 79 -7.30 -7.76 9.10
N ILE A 80 -7.94 -6.60 8.89
CA ILE A 80 -7.22 -5.33 8.76
C ILE A 80 -6.39 -5.05 10.02
N LYS A 81 -6.98 -5.17 11.22
CA LYS A 81 -6.26 -4.98 12.49
C LYS A 81 -5.11 -5.98 12.65
N LYS A 82 -5.29 -7.21 12.18
CA LYS A 82 -4.24 -8.24 12.20
C LYS A 82 -3.07 -7.85 11.31
N ILE A 83 -3.32 -7.40 10.07
CA ILE A 83 -2.28 -6.88 9.16
C ILE A 83 -1.56 -5.70 9.80
N GLU A 84 -2.28 -4.74 10.37
CA GLU A 84 -1.69 -3.57 11.03
C GLU A 84 -0.75 -3.95 12.19
N SER A 85 -1.08 -5.01 12.92
CA SER A 85 -0.27 -5.55 14.01
C SER A 85 0.94 -6.34 13.51
N GLU A 86 0.72 -7.33 12.63
CA GLU A 86 1.74 -8.28 12.17
C GLU A 86 2.73 -7.67 11.18
N LYS A 87 2.27 -6.71 10.36
CA LYS A 87 3.07 -6.05 9.32
C LYS A 87 3.47 -4.63 9.70
N LYS A 88 3.49 -4.30 11.00
CA LYS A 88 3.78 -2.96 11.52
C LYS A 88 5.04 -2.32 10.93
N GLU A 89 6.15 -3.06 10.86
CA GLU A 89 7.42 -2.53 10.35
C GLU A 89 7.40 -2.32 8.83
N LEU A 90 6.78 -3.24 8.08
CA LEU A 90 6.53 -3.08 6.64
C LEU A 90 5.68 -1.82 6.38
N LEU A 91 4.58 -1.66 7.10
CA LEU A 91 3.68 -0.51 6.92
C LEU A 91 4.35 0.81 7.30
N LYS A 92 5.16 0.84 8.36
CA LYS A 92 5.97 2.02 8.71
C LYS A 92 6.97 2.37 7.61
N ALA A 93 7.68 1.37 7.08
CA ALA A 93 8.66 1.57 6.01
C ALA A 93 7.98 2.13 4.75
N LEU A 94 6.81 1.59 4.39
CA LEU A 94 6.02 2.07 3.25
C LEU A 94 5.49 3.49 3.45
N LYS A 95 4.97 3.82 4.64
CA LYS A 95 4.54 5.20 4.98
C LYS A 95 5.71 6.18 4.85
N LEU A 96 6.87 5.82 5.38
CA LEU A 96 8.07 6.66 5.31
C LEU A 96 8.55 6.83 3.85
N TRP A 97 8.64 5.73 3.11
CA TRP A 97 9.00 5.75 1.69
C TRP A 97 8.08 6.67 0.90
N TYR A 98 6.76 6.56 1.08
CA TYR A 98 5.80 7.42 0.40
C TYR A 98 6.01 8.89 0.77
N LYS A 99 6.14 9.19 2.07
CA LYS A 99 6.38 10.57 2.54
C LYS A 99 7.64 11.18 1.95
N ILE A 100 8.73 10.41 1.83
CA ILE A 100 10.00 10.88 1.27
C ILE A 100 9.95 11.05 -0.25
N PHE A 101 9.46 10.06 -0.98
CA PHE A 101 9.63 10.02 -2.44
C PHE A 101 8.43 10.53 -3.23
N MET A 102 7.23 10.52 -2.65
CA MET A 102 5.97 10.82 -3.35
C MET A 102 5.34 12.15 -2.93
N THR A 103 5.89 12.85 -1.92
CA THR A 103 5.37 14.15 -1.46
C THR A 103 6.33 15.28 -1.77
N LYS A 104 5.79 16.50 -1.92
CA LYS A 104 6.60 17.72 -2.12
C LYS A 104 7.54 18.01 -0.95
N GLU A 105 7.08 17.72 0.26
CA GLU A 105 7.87 17.89 1.49
C GLU A 105 9.09 16.97 1.48
N GLY A 106 8.90 15.71 1.10
CA GLY A 106 9.97 14.74 0.93
C GLY A 106 10.97 15.11 -0.17
N GLN A 107 10.49 15.58 -1.32
CA GLN A 107 11.34 16.08 -2.41
C GLN A 107 12.23 17.24 -1.95
N THR A 108 11.66 18.19 -1.20
CA THR A 108 12.44 19.30 -0.61
C THR A 108 13.54 18.80 0.33
N ILE A 109 13.33 17.69 1.04
CA ILE A 109 14.35 17.09 1.92
C ILE A 109 15.48 16.49 1.08
N ILE A 110 15.14 15.73 0.03
CA ILE A 110 16.12 15.13 -0.88
C ILE A 110 16.99 16.21 -1.54
N GLU A 111 16.37 17.25 -2.10
CA GLU A 111 17.08 18.37 -2.72
C GLU A 111 18.04 19.06 -1.74
N LYS A 112 17.65 19.24 -0.47
CA LYS A 112 18.52 19.83 0.56
C LYS A 112 19.71 18.94 0.91
N ILE A 113 19.55 17.63 0.88
CA ILE A 113 20.63 16.66 1.15
C ILE A 113 21.64 16.70 0.00
N GLU A 114 21.16 16.59 -1.24
CA GLU A 114 22.00 16.62 -2.45
C GLU A 114 22.78 17.95 -2.54
N ASN A 115 22.12 19.09 -2.30
CA ASN A 115 22.78 20.38 -2.30
C ASN A 115 23.82 20.54 -1.17
N ARG A 116 23.66 19.85 -0.03
CA ARG A 116 24.67 19.88 1.05
C ARG A 116 25.91 19.07 0.70
N GLU A 117 25.75 17.92 0.06
CA GLU A 117 26.86 17.09 -0.40
C GLU A 117 27.71 17.82 -1.46
N ILE A 118 27.06 18.49 -2.42
CA ILE A 118 27.75 19.32 -3.43
C ILE A 118 28.58 20.45 -2.78
N ASN A 119 28.13 21.02 -1.67
CA ASN A 119 28.84 22.10 -0.99
C ASN A 119 29.98 21.62 -0.06
N LEU A 120 30.08 20.32 0.23
CA LEU A 120 31.17 19.74 1.03
C LEU A 120 32.31 19.18 0.15
N GLU A 121 32.03 18.90 -1.12
CA GLU A 121 33.02 18.44 -2.11
C GLU A 121 33.73 19.58 -2.88
N ASN A 122 33.34 20.83 -2.63
CA ASN A 122 33.97 22.05 -3.16
C ASN A 122 34.79 22.78 -2.10
#